data_AF-A0A5Q0NNS3-F1
#
_entry.id   AF-A0A5Q0NNS3-F1
#
_cell.length_a   1.000
_cell.length_b   1.000
_cell.length_c   1.000
_cell.angle_alpha   90.00
_cell.angle_beta   90.00
_cell.angle_gamma   90.00
#
_symmetry.space_group_name_H-M   'P 1'
#
loop_
_entity.id
_entity.type
_entity.pdbx_description
1 polymer ?
#
loop_
_entity_poly.entity_id
_entity_poly.type
_entity_poly.pdbx_seq_one_letter_code
_entity_poly.pdbx_strand_id
1 'polypeptide(L)' 'MYDQRLLAAAQRILDGDDSANAVSALEGVLLDDYPDDERFDDLLEAVTLYAPGMRSPYIGRAEIRDAVRQALNAVDPDQ' A
#
# COMPACT_ATOMS: atom_id res chain seq x y z
N MET A 1 5.76 15.87 -3.38
CA MET A 1 5.10 15.37 -4.60
C MET A 1 5.38 13.89 -4.69
N TYR A 2 4.34 13.07 -4.64
CA TYR A 2 4.45 11.63 -4.86
C TYR A 2 4.85 11.33 -6.31
N ASP A 3 5.49 10.19 -6.51
CA ASP A 3 5.56 9.62 -7.86
C ASP A 3 4.14 9.23 -8.31
N GLN A 4 3.82 9.48 -9.58
CA GLN A 4 2.52 9.10 -10.16
C GLN A 4 2.27 7.59 -10.05
N ARG A 5 3.33 6.77 -10.05
CA ARG A 5 3.26 5.31 -9.87
C ARG A 5 2.73 4.95 -8.49
N LEU A 6 3.24 5.59 -7.44
CA LEU A 6 2.80 5.33 -6.06
C LEU A 6 1.32 5.71 -5.89
N LEU A 7 0.94 6.91 -6.32
CA LEU A 7 -0.45 7.35 -6.25
C LEU A 7 -1.39 6.44 -7.04
N ALA A 8 -1.02 6.06 -8.27
CA ALA A 8 -1.85 5.18 -9.10
C ALA A 8 -2.03 3.79 -8.47
N ALA A 9 -0.98 3.22 -7.88
CA ALA A 9 -1.06 1.93 -7.21
C ALA A 9 -1.89 2.00 -5.92
N ALA A 10 -1.65 3.01 -5.08
CA ALA A 10 -2.39 3.25 -3.85
C ALA A 10 -3.89 3.51 -4.13
N GLN A 11 -4.20 4.32 -5.15
CA GLN A 11 -5.57 4.67 -5.50
C GLN A 11 -6.40 3.44 -5.89
N ARG A 12 -5.81 2.44 -6.57
CA ARG A 12 -6.52 1.20 -6.90
C ARG A 12 -7.03 0.48 -5.65
N ILE A 13 -6.19 0.36 -4.61
CA ILE A 13 -6.59 -0.24 -3.34
C ILE A 13 -7.65 0.62 -2.65
N LEU A 14 -7.51 1.96 -2.70
CA LEU A 14 -8.50 2.89 -2.15
C LEU A 14 -9.83 2.91 -2.90
N ASP A 15 -9.86 2.52 -4.17
CA ASP A 15 -11.08 2.33 -4.97
C ASP A 15 -11.71 0.96 -4.74
N GLY A 16 -11.03 0.08 -4.00
CA GLY A 16 -11.50 -1.25 -3.62
C GLY A 16 -10.97 -2.40 -4.47
N ASP A 17 -10.00 -2.16 -5.37
CA ASP A 17 -9.23 -3.23 -6.01
C ASP A 17 -8.17 -3.74 -5.04
N ASP A 18 -8.57 -4.73 -4.24
CA ASP A 18 -7.73 -5.42 -3.28
C ASP A 18 -7.22 -6.77 -3.83
N SER A 19 -7.22 -6.92 -5.16
CA SER A 19 -6.71 -8.12 -5.79
C SER A 19 -5.21 -8.32 -5.52
N ALA A 20 -4.74 -9.56 -5.59
CA ALA A 20 -3.31 -9.88 -5.52
C ALA A 20 -2.48 -9.01 -6.49
N ASN A 21 -3.03 -8.72 -7.66
CA ASN A 21 -2.35 -7.89 -8.66
C ASN A 21 -2.21 -6.43 -8.22
N ALA A 22 -3.27 -5.83 -7.65
CA ALA A 22 -3.21 -4.45 -7.17
C ALA A 22 -2.26 -4.31 -5.97
N VAL A 23 -2.29 -5.28 -5.07
CA VAL A 23 -1.46 -5.33 -3.85
C VAL A 23 0.01 -5.52 -4.23
N SER A 24 0.34 -6.49 -5.09
CA SER A 24 1.72 -6.67 -5.58
C SER A 24 2.20 -5.50 -6.44
N ALA A 25 1.32 -4.80 -7.15
CA ALA A 25 1.71 -3.59 -7.87
C ALA A 25 2.12 -2.46 -6.91
N LEU A 26 1.41 -2.29 -5.79
CA LEU A 26 1.79 -1.35 -4.75
C LEU A 26 3.11 -1.75 -4.08
N GLU A 27 3.24 -3.01 -3.67
CA GLU A 27 4.47 -3.56 -3.08
C GLU A 27 5.68 -3.34 -4.01
N GLY A 28 5.53 -3.61 -5.31
CA GLY A 28 6.59 -3.38 -6.29
C GLY A 28 7.03 -1.93 -6.37
N VAL A 29 6.09 -0.97 -6.32
CA VAL A 29 6.45 0.46 -6.30
C VAL A 29 7.22 0.83 -5.03
N LEU A 30 6.82 0.30 -3.87
CA LEU A 30 7.52 0.55 -2.61
C LEU A 30 8.95 0.02 -2.65
N LEU A 31 9.14 -1.20 -3.14
CA LEU A 31 10.46 -1.83 -3.23
C LEU A 31 11.36 -1.19 -4.30
N ASP A 32 10.80 -0.77 -5.44
CA ASP A 32 11.55 -0.18 -6.54
C ASP A 32 11.96 1.27 -6.24
N ASP A 33 11.00 2.08 -5.79
CA ASP A 33 11.14 3.54 -5.74
C ASP A 33 11.43 4.05 -4.31
N TYR A 34 11.14 3.24 -3.27
CA TYR A 34 11.24 3.60 -1.85
C TYR A 34 11.86 2.50 -0.94
N PRO A 35 12.96 1.82 -1.34
CA PRO A 35 13.45 0.62 -0.65
C PRO A 35 13.93 0.82 0.80
N ASP A 36 14.37 2.02 1.16
CA ASP A 36 14.92 2.36 2.48
C ASP A 36 14.19 3.57 3.13
N ASP A 37 12.95 3.84 2.68
CA ASP A 37 12.19 4.98 3.17
C ASP A 37 11.28 4.55 4.33
N GLU A 38 11.74 4.79 5.55
CA GLU A 38 11.08 4.41 6.82
C GLU A 38 9.61 4.89 6.91
N ARG A 39 9.23 5.92 6.14
CA ARG A 39 7.86 6.43 6.09
C ARG A 39 6.88 5.42 5.47
N PHE A 40 7.39 4.44 4.72
CA PHE A 40 6.62 3.41 4.07
C PHE A 40 6.80 2.02 4.67
N ASP A 41 7.60 1.85 5.73
CA ASP A 41 7.85 0.54 6.36
C ASP A 41 6.54 -0.12 6.83
N ASP A 42 5.70 0.63 7.54
CA ASP A 42 4.39 0.15 8.03
C ASP A 42 3.46 -0.24 6.86
N LEU A 43 3.53 0.51 5.76
CA LEU A 43 2.76 0.19 4.57
C LEU A 43 3.28 -1.10 3.93
N LEU A 44 4.59 -1.21 3.72
CA LEU A 44 5.24 -2.37 3.11
C LEU A 44 4.95 -3.64 3.93
N GLU A 45 5.01 -3.55 5.26
CA GLU A 45 4.59 -4.63 6.16
C GLU A 45 3.13 -5.01 5.92
N ALA A 46 2.21 -4.03 5.91
CA ALA A 46 0.80 -4.29 5.67
C ALA A 46 0.55 -4.96 4.31
N VAL A 47 1.20 -4.50 3.24
CA VAL A 47 1.05 -5.09 1.89
C VAL A 47 1.52 -6.54 1.87
N THR A 48 2.64 -6.83 2.56
CA THR A 48 3.21 -8.17 2.72
C THR A 48 2.26 -9.10 3.49
N LEU A 49 1.63 -8.61 4.56
CA LEU A 49 0.74 -9.38 5.44
C LEU A 49 -0.65 -9.64 4.84
N TYR A 50 -1.12 -8.78 3.93
CA TYR A 50 -2.44 -8.87 3.32
C TYR A 50 -2.59 -10.09 2.39
N ALA A 51 -1.51 -10.57 1.77
CA ALA A 51 -1.40 -11.81 0.99
C ALA A 51 -2.73 -12.29 0.33
N PRO A 52 -3.23 -11.60 -0.70
CA PRO A 52 -4.57 -11.83 -1.23
C PRO A 52 -4.67 -13.20 -1.88
N GLY A 53 -5.65 -14.01 -1.48
CA GLY A 53 -5.86 -15.35 -2.01
C GLY A 53 -5.32 -16.48 -1.12
N MET A 54 -4.62 -16.18 -0.02
CA MET A 54 -4.56 -17.13 1.09
C MET A 54 -5.94 -17.28 1.74
N ARG A 55 -6.25 -18.48 2.25
CA ARG A 55 -7.55 -18.78 2.90
C ARG A 55 -7.87 -17.83 4.06
N SER A 56 -6.87 -17.20 4.66
CA SER A 56 -7.02 -16.15 5.67
C SER A 56 -5.76 -15.27 5.69
N PRO A 57 -5.81 -14.06 5.13
CA PRO A 57 -4.81 -13.02 5.35
C PRO A 57 -4.54 -12.77 6.84
N TYR A 58 -3.34 -12.27 7.16
CA TYR A 58 -3.02 -11.84 8.52
C TYR A 58 -3.70 -10.51 8.89
N ILE A 59 -3.92 -9.64 7.89
CA ILE A 59 -4.71 -8.42 8.00
C ILE A 59 -5.83 -8.41 6.95
N GLY A 60 -6.95 -7.75 7.22
CA GLY A 60 -8.11 -7.66 6.34
C GLY A 60 -8.10 -6.46 5.40
N ARG A 61 -9.13 -6.39 4.54
CA ARG A 61 -9.34 -5.32 3.55
C ARG A 61 -9.37 -3.91 4.14
N ALA A 62 -9.90 -3.77 5.37
CA ALA A 62 -9.99 -2.49 6.04
C ALA A 62 -8.59 -2.02 6.48
N GLU A 63 -7.81 -2.91 7.07
CA GLU A 63 -6.47 -2.63 7.58
C GLU A 63 -5.51 -2.22 6.47
N ILE A 64 -5.54 -2.89 5.32
CA ILE A 64 -4.70 -2.48 4.17
C ILE A 64 -5.09 -1.10 3.63
N ARG A 65 -6.39 -0.76 3.59
CA ARG A 65 -6.84 0.56 3.14
C ARG A 65 -6.44 1.66 4.13
N ASP A 66 -6.50 1.36 5.41
CA ASP A 66 -6.08 2.30 6.45
C ASP A 66 -4.57 2.49 6.45
N ALA A 67 -3.78 1.44 6.22
CA ALA A 67 -2.33 1.55 6.04
C ALA A 67 -1.98 2.44 4.83
N VAL A 68 -2.65 2.24 3.68
CA VAL A 68 -2.46 3.08 2.49
C VAL A 68 -2.78 4.55 2.79
N ARG A 69 -3.89 4.83 3.49
CA ARG A 69 -4.26 6.21 3.86
C ARG A 69 -3.24 6.85 4.80
N GLN A 70 -2.80 6.11 5.82
CA GLN A 70 -1.81 6.60 6.78
C GLN A 70 -0.49 6.93 6.10
N ALA A 71 -0.01 6.05 5.23
CA ALA A 71 1.21 6.26 4.47
C ALA A 71 1.10 7.51 3.58
N LEU A 72 0.00 7.68 2.84
CA LEU A 72 -0.20 8.88 2.04
C LEU A 72 -0.19 10.15 2.93
N ASN A 73 -0.95 10.16 4.03
CA ASN A 73 -1.00 11.33 4.93
C ASN A 73 0.35 11.64 5.61
N ALA A 74 1.17 10.62 5.91
CA ALA A 74 2.46 10.80 6.57
C ALA A 74 3.48 11.56 5.69
N VAL A 75 3.33 11.48 4.37
CA VAL A 75 4.22 12.15 3.42
C VAL A 75 3.61 13.40 2.76
N ASP A 76 2.32 13.67 2.97
CA ASP A 76 1.66 14.93 2.60
C ASP A 76 0.55 15.28 3.61
N PRO A 77 0.90 15.88 4.77
CA PRO A 77 -0.05 16.17 5.85
C PRO A 77 -1.01 17.34 5.55
N ASP A 78 -0.85 18.03 4.42
CA ASP A 78 -1.55 19.27 4.06
C ASP A 78 -2.56 19.12 2.89
N GLN A 79 -2.92 17.89 2.49
CA GLN A 79 -3.98 17.62 1.49
C GLN A 79 -5.37 17.46 2.12
#